data_AF-A0A3S1AZM8-F1
#
_entry.id   AF-A0A3S1AZM8-F1
#
_cell.length_a   1.000
_cell.length_b   1.000
_cell.length_c   1.000
_cell.angle_alpha   90.00
_cell.angle_beta   90.00
_cell.angle_gamma   90.00
#
_symmetry.space_group_name_H-M   'P 1'
#
loop_
_entity.id
_entity.type
_entity.pdbx_description
1 polymer ?
#
loop_
_entity_poly.entity_id
_entity_poly.type
_entity_poly.pdbx_seq_one_letter_code
_entity_poly.pdbx_strand_id
1 'polypeptide(L)'
;MFRFYRYLIYKIYSWGARRPNDTPVMNVILCLMAVHLFQLCLLLYILGKLVPAVNDIPLPGGVFAVVFAVCFILLHYFLFYNKERWAAYREEFQDETPKEARKGKIYVLAYLIGSTIGSILMFVLIDILFS
;
A
#
# COMPACT_ATOMS: atom_id res chain seq x y z
N MET A 1 -2.61 13.37 -7.66
CA MET A 1 -1.75 12.35 -7.03
C MET A 1 -0.33 12.88 -6.97
N PHE A 2 0.36 12.75 -5.83
CA PHE A 2 1.73 13.26 -5.66
C PHE A 2 2.72 12.56 -6.59
N ARG A 3 3.77 13.28 -7.03
CA ARG A 3 4.80 12.77 -7.95
C ARG A 3 5.44 11.47 -7.47
N PHE A 4 5.73 11.37 -6.17
CA PHE A 4 6.28 10.14 -5.57
C PHE A 4 5.35 8.93 -5.76
N TYR A 5 4.04 9.12 -5.60
CA TYR A 5 3.07 8.03 -5.72
C TYR A 5 2.90 7.58 -7.17
N ARG A 6 2.93 8.53 -8.13
CA ARG A 6 3.01 8.21 -9.57
C ARG A 6 4.25 7.40 -9.89
N TYR A 7 5.40 7.80 -9.33
CA TYR A 7 6.67 7.10 -9.50
C TYR A 7 6.64 5.69 -8.90
N LEU A 8 6.01 5.53 -7.73
CA LEU A 8 5.84 4.24 -7.08
C LEU A 8 4.99 3.28 -7.92
N ILE A 9 3.85 3.75 -8.45
CA ILE A 9 3.01 2.99 -9.38
C ILE A 9 3.83 2.59 -10.61
N TYR A 10 4.53 3.54 -11.23
CA TYR A 10 5.39 3.29 -12.38
C TYR A 10 6.43 2.20 -12.09
N LYS A 11 7.13 2.26 -10.96
CA LYS A 11 8.16 1.28 -10.61
C LYS A 11 7.59 -0.11 -10.40
N ILE A 12 6.55 -0.25 -9.58
CA ILE A 12 5.94 -1.56 -9.33
C ILE A 12 5.40 -2.16 -10.63
N TYR A 13 4.75 -1.33 -11.47
CA TYR A 13 4.32 -1.75 -12.80
C TYR A 13 5.48 -2.22 -13.67
N SER A 14 6.55 -1.42 -13.75
CA SER A 14 7.72 -1.75 -14.57
C SER A 14 8.41 -3.04 -14.12
N TRP A 15 8.35 -3.39 -12.83
CA TRP A 15 8.89 -4.63 -12.30
C TRP A 15 8.04 -5.84 -12.70
N GLY A 16 6.71 -5.72 -12.60
CA GLY A 16 5.79 -6.76 -13.06
C GLY A 16 5.88 -6.97 -14.57
N ALA A 17 5.98 -5.88 -15.35
CA ALA A 17 6.05 -5.94 -16.82
C ALA A 17 7.31 -6.65 -17.35
N ARG A 18 8.35 -6.81 -16.53
CA ARG A 18 9.58 -7.55 -16.88
C ARG A 18 9.46 -9.06 -16.66
N ARG A 19 8.40 -9.54 -16.01
CA ARG A 19 8.19 -10.97 -15.72
C ARG A 19 7.22 -11.58 -16.72
N PRO A 20 7.57 -12.69 -17.39
CA PRO A 20 6.64 -13.38 -18.27
C PRO A 20 5.46 -13.94 -17.46
N ASN A 21 4.26 -13.91 -18.04
CA ASN A 21 2.99 -14.38 -17.45
C ASN A 21 2.50 -13.62 -16.20
N ASP A 22 3.08 -12.47 -15.89
CA ASP A 22 2.65 -11.62 -14.78
C ASP A 22 1.58 -10.62 -15.25
N THR A 23 0.73 -10.14 -14.33
CA THR A 23 -0.24 -9.07 -14.60
C THR A 23 0.22 -7.81 -13.85
N PRO A 24 0.99 -6.91 -14.51
CA PRO A 24 1.64 -5.81 -13.81
C PRO A 24 0.65 -4.86 -13.12
N VAL A 25 -0.56 -4.78 -13.65
CA VAL A 25 -1.67 -4.04 -13.05
C VAL A 25 -2.06 -4.61 -11.69
N MET A 26 -2.26 -5.91 -11.64
CA MET A 26 -2.65 -6.58 -10.41
C MET A 26 -1.56 -6.45 -9.35
N ASN A 27 -0.28 -6.50 -9.75
CA ASN A 27 0.84 -6.31 -8.82
C ASN A 27 0.83 -4.95 -8.14
N VAL A 28 0.58 -3.85 -8.88
CA VAL A 28 0.48 -2.52 -8.28
C VAL A 28 -0.67 -2.47 -7.29
N ILE A 29 -1.85 -2.95 -7.69
CA ILE A 29 -3.07 -2.90 -6.88
C ILE A 29 -2.88 -3.72 -5.60
N LEU A 30 -2.44 -4.98 -5.71
CA LEU A 30 -2.25 -5.85 -4.55
C LEU A 30 -1.12 -5.37 -3.64
N CYS A 31 -0.02 -4.87 -4.20
CA CYS A 31 1.11 -4.39 -3.39
C CYS A 31 0.72 -3.16 -2.57
N LEU A 32 0.07 -2.17 -3.20
CA LEU A 32 -0.42 -0.98 -2.51
C LEU A 32 -1.52 -1.31 -1.51
N MET A 33 -2.44 -2.20 -1.87
CA MET A 33 -3.49 -2.67 -0.98
C MET A 33 -2.90 -3.31 0.28
N ALA A 34 -1.92 -4.21 0.14
CA ALA A 34 -1.28 -4.84 1.29
C ALA A 34 -0.64 -3.81 2.22
N VAL A 35 0.14 -2.86 1.67
CA VAL A 35 0.79 -1.79 2.45
C VAL A 35 -0.25 -0.95 3.19
N HIS A 36 -1.29 -0.49 2.50
CA HIS A 36 -2.33 0.32 3.13
C HIS A 36 -3.17 -0.45 4.13
N LEU A 37 -3.34 -1.77 3.96
CA LEU A 37 -4.03 -2.60 4.94
C LEU A 37 -3.27 -2.61 6.28
N PHE A 38 -1.96 -2.82 6.26
CA PHE A 38 -1.14 -2.75 7.48
C PHE A 38 -1.21 -1.36 8.14
N GLN A 39 -1.13 -0.30 7.34
CA GLN A 39 -1.25 1.08 7.83
C GLN A 39 -2.64 1.35 8.42
N LEU A 40 -3.71 0.88 7.78
CA LEU A 40 -5.07 1.03 8.26
C LEU A 40 -5.27 0.27 9.58
N CYS A 41 -4.79 -0.97 9.68
CA CYS A 41 -4.81 -1.73 10.91
C CYS A 41 -4.08 -0.99 12.04
N LEU A 42 -2.91 -0.41 11.76
CA LEU A 42 -2.18 0.39 12.75
C LEU A 42 -2.98 1.62 13.20
N LEU A 43 -3.62 2.34 12.27
CA LEU A 43 -4.43 3.51 12.61
C LEU A 43 -5.63 3.13 13.47
N LEU A 44 -6.33 2.04 13.14
CA LEU A 44 -7.43 1.53 13.95
C LEU A 44 -6.96 1.08 15.34
N TYR A 45 -5.77 0.50 15.42
CA TYR A 45 -5.17 0.09 16.67
C TYR A 45 -4.82 1.26 17.59
N ILE A 46 -4.15 2.28 17.05
CA ILE A 46 -3.87 3.54 17.76
C ILE A 46 -5.18 4.15 18.25
N LEU A 47 -6.19 4.19 17.38
CA LEU A 47 -7.50 4.73 17.73
C LEU A 47 -8.14 3.98 18.90
N GLY A 48 -8.08 2.64 18.91
CA GLY A 48 -8.58 1.82 20.01
C GLY A 48 -7.85 2.03 21.34
N LYS A 49 -6.54 2.34 21.32
CA LYS A 49 -5.79 2.70 22.52
C LYS A 49 -6.09 4.12 23.02
N LEU A 50 -6.30 5.08 22.12
CA LEU A 50 -6.57 6.48 22.46
C LEU A 50 -8.03 6.75 22.83
N VAL A 51 -8.98 5.99 22.27
CA VAL A 51 -10.41 6.16 22.48
C VAL A 51 -11.00 4.80 22.92
N PRO A 52 -10.98 4.49 24.23
CA PRO A 52 -11.38 3.17 24.74
C PRO A 52 -12.79 2.72 24.31
N ALA A 53 -13.72 3.67 24.14
CA ALA A 53 -15.08 3.41 23.66
C ALA A 53 -15.14 2.75 22.27
N VAL A 54 -14.07 2.82 21.47
CA VAL A 54 -13.96 2.11 20.19
C VAL A 54 -13.83 0.60 20.40
N ASN A 55 -13.24 0.16 21.52
CA ASN A 55 -13.11 -1.26 21.84
C ASN A 55 -14.43 -1.89 22.31
N ASP A 56 -15.40 -1.07 22.74
CA ASP A 56 -16.74 -1.52 23.10
C ASP A 56 -17.61 -1.80 21.86
N ILE A 57 -17.16 -1.42 20.66
CA ILE A 57 -17.83 -1.73 19.41
C ILE A 57 -17.65 -3.24 19.14
N PRO A 58 -18.74 -4.02 19.06
CA PRO A 58 -18.64 -5.46 18.86
C PRO A 58 -17.92 -5.77 17.54
N LEU A 59 -16.94 -6.66 17.61
CA LEU A 59 -16.19 -7.10 16.44
C LEU A 59 -17.14 -7.74 15.43
N PRO A 60 -17.13 -7.28 14.16
CA PRO A 60 -17.94 -7.88 13.13
C PRO A 60 -17.57 -9.36 12.91
N GLY A 61 -18.55 -10.23 12.69
CA GLY A 61 -18.32 -11.64 12.38
C GLY A 61 -17.58 -11.87 11.05
N GLY A 62 -17.16 -13.11 10.80
CA GLY A 62 -16.33 -13.46 9.64
C GLY A 62 -16.89 -13.04 8.27
N VAL A 63 -18.23 -13.01 8.11
CA VAL A 63 -18.87 -12.53 6.88
C VAL A 63 -18.54 -11.05 6.61
N PHE A 64 -18.53 -10.21 7.65
CA PHE A 64 -18.16 -8.81 7.49
C PHE A 64 -16.69 -8.66 7.09
N ALA A 65 -15.79 -9.46 7.66
CA ALA A 65 -14.37 -9.42 7.28
C ALA A 65 -14.18 -9.73 5.78
N VAL A 66 -14.93 -10.70 5.24
CA VAL A 66 -14.91 -11.01 3.80
C VAL A 66 -15.47 -9.85 2.98
N VAL A 67 -16.62 -9.29 3.36
CA VAL A 67 -17.22 -8.14 2.66
C VAL A 67 -16.28 -6.94 2.69
N PHE A 68 -15.68 -6.65 3.84
CA PHE A 68 -14.68 -5.60 3.99
C PHE A 68 -13.48 -5.82 3.06
N ALA A 69 -12.92 -7.02 3.02
CA ALA A 69 -11.79 -7.34 2.14
C ALA A 69 -12.15 -7.14 0.66
N VAL A 70 -13.33 -7.60 0.23
CA VAL A 70 -13.81 -7.40 -1.14
C VAL A 70 -13.99 -5.91 -1.46
N CYS A 71 -14.67 -5.16 -0.60
CA CYS A 71 -14.83 -3.71 -0.77
C CYS A 71 -13.50 -2.98 -0.80
N PHE A 72 -12.52 -3.40 0.02
CA PHE A 72 -11.20 -2.81 0.08
C PHE A 72 -10.40 -3.06 -1.22
N ILE A 73 -10.47 -4.28 -1.75
CA ILE A 73 -9.89 -4.62 -3.07
C ILE A 73 -10.54 -3.77 -4.17
N LEU A 74 -11.88 -3.72 -4.21
CA LEU A 74 -12.61 -2.94 -5.22
C LEU A 74 -12.27 -1.46 -5.13
N LEU A 75 -12.21 -0.90 -3.93
CA LEU A 75 -11.78 0.49 -3.72
C LEU A 75 -10.38 0.73 -4.28
N HIS A 76 -9.42 -0.15 -4.01
CA HIS A 76 -8.07 -0.03 -4.56
C HIS A 76 -8.05 -0.15 -6.08
N TYR A 77 -8.86 -1.05 -6.64
CA TYR A 77 -9.03 -1.15 -8.08
C TYR A 77 -9.53 0.19 -8.65
N PHE A 78 -10.62 0.75 -8.14
CA PHE A 78 -11.17 2.01 -8.66
C PHE A 78 -10.24 3.22 -8.45
N LEU A 79 -9.50 3.27 -7.34
CA LEU A 79 -8.59 4.38 -7.06
C LEU A 79 -7.31 4.35 -7.91
N PHE A 80 -6.75 3.16 -8.13
CA PHE A 80 -5.43 3.02 -8.75
C PHE A 80 -5.48 2.57 -10.21
N TYR A 81 -6.53 1.86 -10.64
CA TYR A 81 -6.67 1.43 -12.01
C TYR A 81 -7.15 2.59 -12.90
N ASN A 82 -6.25 3.09 -13.73
CA ASN A 82 -6.59 4.00 -14.82
C ASN A 82 -5.54 3.86 -15.94
N LYS A 83 -5.95 3.26 -17.06
CA LYS A 83 -5.04 2.93 -18.18
C LYS A 83 -4.33 4.17 -18.74
N GLU A 84 -5.05 5.27 -18.90
CA GLU A 84 -4.52 6.53 -19.44
C GLU A 84 -3.49 7.14 -18.51
N ARG A 85 -3.80 7.21 -17.20
CA ARG A 85 -2.85 7.70 -16.18
C ARG A 85 -1.56 6.89 -16.16
N TRP A 86 -1.66 5.58 -16.34
CA TRP A 86 -0.49 4.70 -16.30
C TRP A 86 0.37 4.82 -17.54
N ALA A 87 -0.23 5.08 -18.71
CA ALA A 87 0.52 5.44 -19.90
C ALA A 87 1.30 6.74 -19.68
N ALA A 88 0.64 7.76 -19.13
CA ALA A 88 1.28 9.04 -18.79
C ALA A 88 2.42 8.87 -17.77
N TYR A 89 2.29 7.98 -16.76
CA TYR A 89 3.39 7.75 -15.81
C TYR A 89 4.58 7.06 -16.45
N ARG A 90 4.36 6.16 -17.42
CA ARG A 90 5.47 5.55 -18.15
C ARG A 90 6.21 6.61 -18.96
N GLU A 91 5.48 7.46 -19.67
CA GLU A 91 6.07 8.56 -20.43
C GLU A 91 6.82 9.55 -19.52
N GLU A 92 6.26 9.89 -18.35
CA GLU A 92 6.90 10.79 -17.36
C GLU A 92 8.25 10.26 -16.85
N PHE A 93 8.45 8.94 -16.78
CA PHE A 93 9.61 8.32 -16.14
C PHE A 93 10.43 7.38 -17.05
N GLN A 94 10.17 7.37 -18.36
CA GLN A 94 10.84 6.47 -19.32
C GLN A 94 12.33 6.78 -19.48
N ASP A 95 12.71 8.07 -19.41
CA ASP A 95 14.07 8.54 -19.66
C ASP A 95 14.95 8.59 -18.39
N GLU A 96 14.59 7.81 -17.35
CA GLU A 96 15.39 7.77 -16.12
C GLU A 96 16.80 7.20 -16.39
N THR A 97 17.82 7.89 -15.88
CA THR A 97 19.19 7.37 -15.95
C THR A 97 19.34 6.12 -15.07
N PRO A 98 20.32 5.23 -15.34
CA PRO A 98 20.56 4.06 -14.50
C PRO A 98 20.79 4.40 -13.02
N LYS A 99 21.40 5.56 -12.74
CA LYS A 99 21.63 6.05 -11.37
C LYS A 99 20.32 6.44 -10.68
N GLU A 100 19.45 7.18 -11.37
CA GLU A 100 18.12 7.55 -10.86
C GLU A 100 17.24 6.34 -10.66
N ALA A 101 17.24 5.40 -11.62
CA ALA A 101 16.49 4.16 -11.52
C ALA A 101 16.86 3.34 -10.27
N ARG A 102 18.14 3.32 -9.90
CA ARG A 102 18.64 2.63 -8.71
C ARG A 102 18.20 3.33 -7.42
N LYS A 103 18.36 4.66 -7.34
CA LYS A 103 17.89 5.45 -6.20
C LYS A 103 16.39 5.31 -6.00
N GLY A 104 15.63 5.43 -7.09
CA GLY A 104 14.19 5.28 -7.07
C GLY A 104 13.73 3.88 -6.64
N LYS A 105 14.43 2.82 -7.05
CA LYS A 105 14.19 1.47 -6.54
C LYS A 105 14.36 1.41 -5.02
N ILE A 106 15.41 2.02 -4.47
CA ILE A 106 15.64 2.07 -3.02
C ILE A 106 14.50 2.81 -2.33
N TYR A 107 14.07 3.97 -2.83
CA TYR A 107 12.96 4.72 -2.23
C TYR A 107 11.63 3.96 -2.26
N VAL A 108 11.32 3.29 -3.37
CA VAL A 108 10.10 2.48 -3.48
C VAL A 108 10.17 1.30 -2.52
N LEU A 109 11.30 0.58 -2.45
CA LEU A 109 11.47 -0.52 -1.49
C LEU A 109 11.42 -0.05 -0.04
N ALA A 110 12.05 1.09 0.27
CA ALA A 110 12.01 1.69 1.59
C ALA A 110 10.58 2.08 1.98
N TYR A 111 9.77 2.59 1.05
CA TYR A 111 8.36 2.81 1.31
C TYR A 111 7.60 1.49 1.52
N LEU A 112 7.70 0.52 0.60
CA LEU A 112 6.92 -0.72 0.68
C LEU A 112 7.27 -1.54 1.92
N ILE A 113 8.56 -1.81 2.12
CA ILE A 113 9.05 -2.60 3.24
C ILE A 113 9.04 -1.77 4.52
N GLY A 114 9.61 -0.57 4.48
CA GLY A 114 9.76 0.28 5.67
C GLY A 114 8.44 0.74 6.24
N SER A 115 7.42 1.05 5.43
CA SER A 115 6.10 1.38 5.99
C SER A 115 5.37 0.16 6.53
N THR A 116 5.54 -1.02 5.93
CA THR A 116 4.94 -2.27 6.45
C THR A 116 5.60 -2.70 7.76
N ILE A 117 6.93 -2.84 7.76
CA ILE A 117 7.69 -3.18 8.97
C ILE A 117 7.53 -2.10 10.03
N GLY A 118 7.62 -0.83 9.65
CA GLY A 118 7.40 0.30 10.54
C GLY A 118 6.03 0.24 11.20
N SER A 119 4.98 -0.15 10.47
CA SER A 119 3.66 -0.35 11.06
C SER A 119 3.67 -1.44 12.12
N ILE A 120 4.28 -2.60 11.83
CA ILE A 120 4.42 -3.71 12.78
C ILE A 120 5.21 -3.31 14.03
N LEU A 121 6.33 -2.60 13.85
CA LEU A 121 7.15 -2.13 14.97
C LEU A 121 6.38 -1.12 15.84
N MET A 122 5.56 -0.26 15.22
CA MET A 122 4.72 0.67 15.96
C MET A 122 3.67 -0.03 16.79
N PHE A 123 3.06 -1.14 16.33
CA PHE A 123 2.18 -1.95 17.17
C PHE A 123 2.86 -2.37 18.47
N VAL A 124 4.06 -2.95 18.37
CA VAL A 124 4.84 -3.42 19.53
C VAL A 124 5.20 -2.25 20.46
N LEU A 125 5.63 -1.12 19.90
CA LEU A 125 5.97 0.07 20.69
C LEU A 125 4.75 0.60 21.45
N ILE A 126 3.60 0.68 20.80
CA ILE A 126 2.35 1.13 21.43
C ILE A 126 1.95 0.17 22.56
N ASP A 127 2.11 -1.13 22.37
CA ASP A 127 1.83 -2.07 23.46
C ASP A 127 2.72 -1.85 24.67
N ILE A 128 4.01 -1.61 24.48
CA ILE A 128 4.96 -1.32 25.57
C ILE A 128 4.61 0.02 26.26
N LEU A 129 4.12 1.01 25.51
CA LEU A 129 3.81 2.34 26.06
C LEU A 129 2.49 2.38 26.83
N PHE A 130 1.52 1.55 26.46
CA PHE A 130 0.17 1.51 27.06
C PHE A 130 -0.08 0.27 27.93
N SER A 131 0.94 -0.57 28.16
CA SER A 131 0.96 -1.64 29.16
C SER A 131 1.28 -1.09 30.55
#